data_AF-A0A1M7CW00-F1
#
_entry.id   AF-A0A1M7CW00-F1
#
_cell.length_a   1.000
_cell.length_b   1.000
_cell.length_c   1.000
_cell.angle_alpha   90.00
_cell.angle_beta   90.00
_cell.angle_gamma   90.00
#
_symmetry.space_group_name_H-M   'P 1'
#
loop_
_entity.id
_entity.type
_entity.pdbx_description
1 polymer ?
#
loop_
_entity_poly.entity_id
_entity_poly.type
_entity_poly.pdbx_seq_one_letter_code
_entity_poly.pdbx_strand_id
1 'polypeptide(L)' 'MQFEIRGHVCCTPEIYSDGIDKDTKERRLSWNRAKTVFYYLSSKKISKNRMSYQGCGNKFPLGKGDNLDRRVEFLITKI' A
#
# COMPACT_ATOMS: atom_id res chain seq x y z
N MET A 1 2.89 17.21 11.40
CA MET A 1 3.25 15.83 11.01
C MET A 1 2.42 15.31 9.85
N GLN A 2 3.09 14.86 8.78
CA GLN A 2 2.53 14.23 7.56
C GLN A 2 3.21 12.87 7.32
N PHE A 3 2.50 11.96 6.65
CA PHE A 3 3.00 10.62 6.33
C PHE A 3 2.41 10.07 5.03
N GLU A 4 3.09 9.08 4.47
CA GLU A 4 2.69 8.34 3.29
C GLU A 4 2.41 6.87 3.64
N ILE A 5 1.28 6.37 3.14
CA ILE A 5 0.83 4.98 3.30
C ILE A 5 1.29 4.19 2.07
N ARG A 6 2.11 3.17 2.27
CA ARG A 6 2.71 2.37 1.19
C ARG A 6 2.18 0.96 1.21
N GLY A 7 1.49 0.54 0.16
CA GLY A 7 1.01 -0.83 0.02
C GLY A 7 2.01 -1.71 -0.72
N HIS A 8 2.14 -2.96 -0.28
CA HIS A 8 3.03 -3.96 -0.86
C HIS A 8 2.28 -5.26 -1.15
N VAL A 9 2.73 -5.95 -2.19
CA VAL A 9 2.29 -7.31 -2.53
C VAL A 9 3.51 -8.21 -2.66
N CYS A 10 3.32 -9.49 -2.39
CA CYS A 10 4.30 -10.51 -2.74
C CYS A 10 3.97 -11.10 -4.10
N CYS A 11 4.89 -11.92 -4.62
CA CYS A 11 4.52 -13.02 -5.51
C CYS A 11 3.89 -12.61 -6.85
N THR A 12 4.20 -11.41 -7.33
CA THR A 12 3.81 -10.95 -8.67
C THR A 12 4.96 -11.24 -9.64
N PRO A 13 4.71 -11.82 -10.83
CA PRO A 13 5.73 -11.97 -11.87
C PRO A 13 6.37 -10.63 -12.26
N GLU A 14 7.66 -10.61 -12.60
CA GLU A 14 8.42 -9.37 -12.89
C GLU A 14 7.82 -8.52 -14.01
N ILE A 15 7.14 -9.16 -14.98
CA ILE A 15 6.44 -8.48 -16.08
C ILE A 15 5.28 -7.60 -15.60
N TYR A 16 4.82 -7.79 -14.36
CA TYR A 16 3.71 -7.06 -13.78
C TYR A 16 4.18 -6.21 -12.61
N SER A 17 3.79 -4.94 -12.64
CA SER A 17 4.14 -3.96 -11.61
C SER A 17 3.35 -4.14 -10.31
N ASP A 18 2.22 -4.85 -10.33
CA ASP A 18 1.35 -5.07 -9.17
C ASP A 18 0.49 -6.33 -9.33
N GLY A 19 -0.10 -6.79 -8.23
CA GLY A 19 -1.07 -7.86 -8.18
C GLY A 19 -2.46 -7.43 -8.67
N ILE A 20 -3.27 -8.41 -9.07
CA ILE A 20 -4.68 -8.19 -9.39
C ILE A 20 -5.47 -8.11 -8.09
N ASP A 21 -6.23 -7.03 -7.94
CA ASP A 21 -7.26 -6.91 -6.93
C ASP A 21 -8.49 -7.71 -7.38
N LYS A 22 -8.89 -8.70 -6.59
CA LYS A 22 -9.99 -9.59 -6.97
C LYS A 22 -11.35 -8.90 -6.91
N ASP A 23 -11.48 -7.83 -6.14
CA ASP A 23 -12.72 -7.10 -5.95
C ASP A 23 -12.92 -6.10 -7.09
N THR A 24 -11.89 -5.32 -7.42
CA THR A 24 -11.98 -4.32 -8.49
C THR A 24 -11.63 -4.86 -9.88
N LYS A 25 -11.01 -6.05 -9.96
CA LYS A 25 -10.41 -6.65 -11.17
C LYS A 25 -9.28 -5.83 -11.78
N GLU A 26 -8.78 -4.81 -11.09
CA GLU A 26 -7.66 -3.99 -11.55
C GLU A 26 -6.33 -4.59 -11.11
N ARG A 27 -5.28 -4.42 -11.94
CA ARG A 27 -3.90 -4.76 -11.57
C ARG A 27 -3.26 -3.66 -10.71
N ARG A 28 -3.86 -3.41 -9.54
CA ARG A 28 -3.51 -2.33 -8.61
C ARG A 28 -3.69 -2.75 -7.14
N LEU A 29 -3.49 -4.03 -6.82
CA LEU A 29 -3.74 -4.58 -5.48
C LEU A 29 -2.98 -3.84 -4.37
N SER A 30 -1.69 -3.54 -4.56
CA SER A 30 -0.90 -2.82 -3.57
C SER A 30 -1.43 -1.39 -3.36
N TRP A 31 -1.83 -0.73 -4.45
CA TRP A 31 -2.38 0.62 -4.41
C TRP A 31 -3.76 0.65 -3.74
N ASN A 32 -4.64 -0.31 -4.05
CA ASN A 32 -5.96 -0.43 -3.44
C ASN A 32 -5.89 -0.74 -1.94
N ARG A 33 -4.92 -1.56 -1.51
CA ARG A 33 -4.66 -1.77 -0.07
C ARG A 33 -4.29 -0.46 0.64
N ALA A 34 -3.37 0.31 0.07
CA ALA A 34 -2.96 1.60 0.63
C ALA A 34 -4.14 2.61 0.66
N LYS A 35 -4.93 2.65 -0.42
CA LYS A 35 -6.16 3.46 -0.54
C LYS A 35 -7.17 3.09 0.55
N THR A 36 -7.40 1.80 0.80
CA THR A 36 -8.31 1.32 1.84
C THR A 36 -7.88 1.78 3.23
N VAL A 37 -6.58 1.71 3.55
CA VAL A 37 -6.05 2.22 4.82
C VAL A 37 -6.22 3.74 4.93
N PHE A 38 -5.97 4.50 3.84
CA PHE A 38 -6.22 5.94 3.80
C PHE A 38 -7.67 6.29 4.13
N TYR A 39 -8.64 5.62 3.50
CA TYR A 39 -10.06 5.86 3.77
C TYR A 39 -10.48 5.41 5.16
N TYR A 40 -9.93 4.30 5.66
CA TYR A 40 -10.15 3.86 7.04
C TYR A 40 -9.70 4.95 8.03
N LEU A 41 -8.46 5.46 7.92
CA LEU A 41 -7.97 6.52 8.80
C LEU A 41 -8.75 7.82 8.66
N SER A 42 -9.15 8.18 7.43
CA SER A 42 -10.02 9.32 7.20
C SER A 42 -11.39 9.15 7.90
N SER A 43 -11.95 7.94 7.92
CA SER A 43 -13.19 7.66 8.67
C SER A 43 -12.99 7.76 10.19
N LYS A 44 -11.77 7.46 10.67
CA LYS A 44 -11.33 7.67 12.05
C LYS A 44 -10.88 9.11 12.35
N LYS A 45 -11.32 10.08 11.54
CA LYS A 45 -11.08 11.53 11.73
C LYS A 45 -9.61 11.97 11.64
N ILE A 46 -8.73 11.16 11.07
CA ILE A 46 -7.38 11.63 10.70
C ILE A 46 -7.50 12.53 9.47
N SER A 47 -6.95 13.74 9.57
CA SER A 47 -7.01 14.72 8.47
C SER A 47 -6.34 14.19 7.21
N LYS A 48 -7.06 14.23 6.08
CA LYS A 48 -6.57 13.82 4.76
C LYS A 48 -5.31 14.59 4.34
N ASN A 49 -5.19 15.85 4.75
CA ASN A 49 -4.03 16.70 4.42
C ASN A 49 -2.72 16.25 5.11
N ARG A 50 -2.81 15.29 6.04
CA ARG A 50 -1.65 14.67 6.69
C ARG A 50 -1.20 13.38 6.01
N MET A 51 -1.94 12.90 5.01
CA MET A 51 -1.80 11.56 4.47
C MET A 51 -1.69 11.59 2.95
N SER A 52 -0.73 10.87 2.41
CA SER A 52 -0.73 10.40 1.01
C SER A 52 -0.75 8.87 1.00
N TYR A 53 -1.01 8.25 -0.15
CA TYR A 53 -0.90 6.81 -0.31
C TYR A 53 -0.37 6.43 -1.69
N GLN A 54 0.38 5.34 -1.77
CA GLN A 54 0.89 4.78 -3.02
C GLN A 54 0.95 3.25 -2.98
N GLY A 55 0.94 2.64 -4.16
CA GLY A 55 1.16 1.22 -4.35
C GLY A 55 2.59 0.97 -4.82
N CYS A 56 3.32 0.12 -4.11
CA CYS A 56 4.70 -0.22 -4.43
C CYS A 56 4.85 -1.55 -5.18
N GLY A 57 3.76 -2.29 -5.38
CA GLY A 57 3.81 -3.61 -6.00
C GLY A 57 4.70 -4.58 -5.22
N ASN A 58 5.49 -5.36 -5.96
CA ASN A 58 6.50 -6.31 -5.48
C ASN A 58 7.92 -5.71 -5.44
N LYS A 59 8.09 -4.38 -5.62
CA LYS A 59 9.42 -3.75 -5.80
C LYS A 59 10.30 -3.71 -4.56
N PHE A 60 9.72 -3.84 -3.36
CA PHE A 60 10.45 -3.72 -2.09
C PHE A 60 10.18 -4.93 -1.18
N PRO A 61 10.64 -6.13 -1.57
CA PRO A 61 10.52 -7.30 -0.73
C PRO A 61 11.44 -7.19 0.49
N LEU A 62 10.97 -7.65 1.64
CA LEU A 62 11.74 -7.78 2.88
C LEU A 62 12.63 -9.04 2.85
N GLY A 63 12.34 -10.01 1.97
CA GLY A 63 13.06 -11.28 1.91
C GLY A 63 12.82 -12.19 3.12
N LYS A 64 11.80 -11.87 3.94
CA LYS A 64 11.44 -12.61 5.16
C LYS A 64 10.18 -13.46 4.98
N GLY A 65 9.79 -13.69 3.74
CA GLY A 65 8.64 -14.51 3.35
C GLY A 65 7.35 -13.72 3.10
N ASP A 66 6.45 -14.33 2.33
CA ASP A 66 5.27 -13.70 1.77
C ASP A 66 4.35 -13.03 2.80
N ASN A 67 4.27 -13.58 4.01
CA ASN A 67 3.45 -13.02 5.08
C ASN A 67 3.92 -11.62 5.49
N LEU A 68 5.23 -11.40 5.49
CA LEU A 68 5.82 -10.10 5.81
C LEU A 68 5.86 -9.20 4.57
N ASP A 69 5.86 -9.76 3.36
CA ASP A 69 5.81 -8.97 2.12
C ASP A 69 4.42 -8.44 1.77
N ARG A 70 3.37 -9.13 2.20
CA ARG A 70 1.99 -8.64 2.10
C ARG A 70 1.67 -7.66 3.23
N ARG A 71 2.08 -6.40 3.09
CA ARG A 71 1.98 -5.39 4.14
C ARG A 71 1.54 -4.02 3.65
N VAL A 72 1.22 -3.15 4.61
CA VAL A 72 1.12 -1.70 4.44
C VAL A 72 2.05 -1.04 5.43
N GLU A 73 2.87 -0.09 4.98
CA GLU A 73 3.81 0.68 5.80
C GLU A 73 3.40 2.16 5.88
N PHE A 74 3.90 2.85 6.92
CA PHE A 74 3.75 4.29 7.09
C PHE A 74 5.13 4.95 7.08
N LEU A 75 5.39 5.81 6.10
CA LEU A 75 6.59 6.64 6.06
C LEU A 75 6.25 8.04 6.57
N ILE A 76 6.89 8.48 7.66
CA ILE A 76 6.78 9.87 8.12
C ILE A 76 7.56 10.77 7.16
N THR A 77 6.88 11.71 6.52
CA THR A 77 7.48 12.61 5.50
C THR A 77 7.77 14.00 6.04
N LYS A 78 7.06 14.42 7.10
CA LYS A 78 7.25 15.71 7.76
C LYS A 78 6.82 15.60 9.22
N ILE A 79 7.57 16.20 10.14
CA ILE A 79 7.21 16.32 11.56
C ILE A 79 6.46 17.62 11.79
#